data_AF-A0A955A3U8-F1
#
_entry.id   AF-A0A955A3U8-F1
#
_cell.length_a   1.000
_cell.length_b   1.000
_cell.length_c   1.000
_cell.angle_alpha   90.00
_cell.angle_beta   90.00
_cell.angle_gamma   90.00
#
_symmetry.space_group_name_H-M   'P 1'
#
loop_
_entity.id
_entity.type
_entity.pdbx_description
1 polymer ?
#
loop_
_entity_poly.entity_id
_entity_poly.type
_entity_poly.pdbx_seq_one_letter_code
_entity_poly.pdbx_strand_id
1 'polypeptide(L)'
;MTHHLYQHMTRLVAGLGVLAAGNSAFAQTQQIFNDDVGDATFRPSSTTAPLVSEPIDLVSLKLSGWQTSTPLTNPFSGSVTNWQTQHLFRMDLVIDGLVNPPGRADIGNYNPTEFGDNPLYAYIDLDIDDRKDTGGETSGPAAFRYLANVGRFGRRGHSSFGERTAVTHEDIDGDFVTAPYYERSGADWAFVLCGCTSISIVSGDTNANNVFDAGETWVIQGRLFERSKGYQEASTTNNPTFGGSALGLYDPIVKVQFSHSISADQTTVSLVYALDQTGAKNLNGLGSTPPMNTNVSDASSIAEGLQNIIDAANAGSLPYPVSYTFCDDWEGRNINDYMDPTDWAVTALVGTAFAAPDVKQFVWTDTGFNEVFADVNGDGIITPYDKLAIQNFVYAKDGTGFDADGSKNGRVTLANPGPEFVLYDLDSNGSVEPDDHWVYGHRADLDGSGTLTIFDYIAFGTYYGMNDQIADFTFDEILNVFDYIAFGNAYSQ
;
A
#
# COMPACT_ATOMS: atom_id res chain seq x y z
N MET A 1 36.70 -37.88 24.32
CA MET A 1 36.14 -39.20 24.72
C MET A 1 35.07 -38.89 25.75
N THR A 2 33.78 -39.16 25.54
CA THR A 2 33.17 -40.13 24.61
C THR A 2 31.85 -39.58 24.05
N HIS A 3 31.54 -39.83 22.77
CA HIS A 3 30.21 -39.57 22.20
C HIS A 3 29.16 -40.55 22.74
N HIS A 4 27.89 -40.10 22.74
CA HIS A 4 26.60 -40.84 22.64
C HIS A 4 25.53 -40.12 23.49
N LEU A 5 24.24 -40.06 23.13
CA LEU A 5 23.49 -40.39 21.91
C LEU A 5 22.08 -39.77 22.11
N TYR A 6 21.54 -39.01 21.16
CA TYR A 6 20.07 -38.90 21.01
C TYR A 6 19.74 -38.58 19.54
N GLN A 7 19.11 -39.55 18.88
CA GLN A 7 18.51 -39.44 17.55
C GLN A 7 17.12 -40.06 17.63
N HIS A 8 16.12 -39.35 17.12
CA HIS A 8 14.94 -39.78 16.35
C HIS A 8 14.05 -38.52 16.24
N MET A 9 14.02 -37.81 15.11
CA MET A 9 13.16 -38.06 13.94
C MET A 9 11.67 -38.09 14.31
N THR A 10 10.74 -37.42 13.62
CA THR A 10 10.54 -37.34 12.15
C THR A 10 9.49 -36.22 11.87
N ARG A 11 9.39 -35.49 10.75
CA ARG A 11 9.92 -35.60 9.36
C ARG A 11 10.16 -34.21 8.75
N LEU A 12 11.10 -34.11 7.79
CA LEU A 12 10.95 -33.26 6.61
C LEU A 12 11.52 -34.04 5.40
N VAL A 13 10.70 -34.37 4.41
CA VAL A 13 11.14 -35.08 3.20
C VAL A 13 11.09 -34.10 2.03
N ALA A 14 12.12 -33.26 1.94
CA ALA A 14 12.37 -32.46 0.75
C ALA A 14 13.01 -33.38 -0.32
N GLY A 15 12.17 -33.93 -1.19
CA GLY A 15 12.61 -34.73 -2.33
C GLY A 15 13.27 -33.86 -3.39
N LEU A 16 14.59 -33.71 -3.33
CA LEU A 16 15.41 -33.04 -4.36
C LEU A 16 15.49 -33.90 -5.64
N GLY A 17 14.37 -34.01 -6.33
CA GLY A 17 14.30 -34.50 -7.70
C GLY A 17 14.67 -33.37 -8.64
N VAL A 18 15.94 -33.31 -9.06
CA VAL A 18 16.38 -32.40 -10.15
C VAL A 18 15.82 -32.92 -11.48
N LEU A 19 14.54 -32.63 -11.72
CA LEU A 19 13.97 -32.65 -13.05
C LEU A 19 14.52 -31.45 -13.80
N ALA A 20 15.51 -31.70 -14.65
CA ALA A 20 15.88 -30.78 -15.73
C ALA A 20 14.77 -30.76 -16.79
N ALA A 21 13.58 -30.28 -16.39
CA ALA A 21 12.59 -29.83 -17.34
C ALA A 21 13.20 -28.66 -18.10
N GLY A 22 13.25 -28.77 -19.42
CA GLY A 22 13.54 -27.63 -20.27
C GLY A 22 12.40 -26.64 -20.16
N ASN A 23 12.46 -25.76 -19.15
CA ASN A 23 11.56 -24.62 -19.05
C ASN A 23 11.84 -23.73 -20.26
N SER A 24 11.10 -23.97 -21.35
CA SER A 24 10.69 -22.88 -22.22
C SER A 24 10.00 -21.88 -21.31
N ALA A 25 10.71 -20.81 -20.95
CA ALA A 25 10.14 -19.71 -20.18
C ALA A 25 8.95 -19.18 -20.97
N PHE A 26 7.75 -19.57 -20.55
CA PHE A 26 6.53 -18.95 -21.05
C PHE A 26 6.59 -17.52 -20.56
N ALA A 27 6.72 -16.56 -21.48
CA ALA A 27 6.70 -15.15 -21.14
C ALA A 27 5.43 -14.89 -20.34
N GLN A 28 5.61 -14.40 -19.11
CA GLN A 28 4.51 -14.09 -18.22
C GLN A 28 3.68 -12.98 -18.88
N THR A 29 2.38 -13.22 -19.08
CA THR A 29 1.50 -12.26 -19.76
C THR A 29 0.72 -11.38 -18.79
N GLN A 30 0.75 -11.73 -17.51
CA GLN A 30 0.10 -11.02 -16.41
C GLN A 30 0.82 -11.30 -15.10
N GLN A 31 0.78 -10.33 -14.18
CA GLN A 31 1.18 -10.46 -12.79
C GLN A 31 -0.08 -10.27 -11.94
N ILE A 32 -0.22 -11.06 -10.89
CA ILE A 32 -1.36 -11.01 -9.97
C ILE A 32 -0.81 -10.89 -8.56
N PHE A 33 -1.25 -9.85 -7.87
CA PHE A 33 -1.10 -9.63 -6.45
C PHE A 33 -2.45 -9.99 -5.81
N ASN A 34 -2.45 -10.75 -4.72
CA ASN A 34 -3.66 -11.15 -4.01
C ASN A 34 -3.55 -10.66 -2.57
N ASP A 35 -4.70 -10.40 -1.96
CA ASP A 35 -4.81 -10.13 -0.53
C ASP A 35 -5.85 -11.08 0.12
N ASP A 36 -5.92 -11.09 1.46
CA ASP A 36 -6.60 -12.12 2.26
C ASP A 36 -8.05 -11.70 2.63
N VAL A 37 -8.96 -11.83 1.66
CA VAL A 37 -10.41 -11.52 1.78
C VAL A 37 -11.00 -11.74 3.18
N GLY A 38 -11.52 -10.67 3.77
CA GLY A 38 -12.18 -10.64 5.07
C GLY A 38 -11.32 -10.14 6.23
N ASP A 39 -10.12 -9.61 5.98
CA ASP A 39 -9.23 -9.00 6.99
C ASP A 39 -9.35 -7.47 7.11
N ALA A 40 -10.00 -6.83 6.12
CA ALA A 40 -10.25 -5.39 6.07
C ALA A 40 -10.89 -4.83 7.35
N THR A 41 -10.31 -3.74 7.86
CA THR A 41 -10.63 -3.19 9.17
C THR A 41 -10.48 -1.68 9.20
N PHE A 42 -11.40 -0.98 9.86
CA PHE A 42 -11.32 0.48 9.93
C PHE A 42 -10.03 0.93 10.64
N ARG A 43 -9.26 1.76 9.93
CA ARG A 43 -8.17 2.60 10.46
C ARG A 43 -8.52 4.07 10.18
N PRO A 44 -9.44 4.67 10.98
CA PRO A 44 -9.86 6.05 10.79
C PRO A 44 -8.68 7.00 10.90
N SER A 45 -8.64 8.04 10.07
CA SER A 45 -7.67 9.13 10.23
C SER A 45 -8.15 10.23 11.18
N SER A 46 -9.36 10.09 11.74
CA SER A 46 -10.01 11.01 12.69
C SER A 46 -10.88 10.24 13.68
N THR A 47 -11.02 10.76 14.90
CA THR A 47 -11.86 10.18 15.97
C THR A 47 -13.28 10.74 16.02
N THR A 48 -13.57 11.83 15.29
CA THR A 48 -14.77 12.66 15.54
C THR A 48 -15.93 12.46 14.58
N ALA A 49 -15.69 11.95 13.38
CA ALA A 49 -16.73 11.83 12.35
C ALA A 49 -17.27 10.40 12.20
N PRO A 50 -18.59 10.23 11.97
CA PRO A 50 -19.17 8.92 11.69
C PRO A 50 -18.68 8.37 10.33
N LEU A 51 -18.64 7.05 10.21
CA LEU A 51 -18.27 6.33 8.99
C LEU A 51 -19.46 6.27 8.00
N VAL A 52 -19.18 6.15 6.70
CA VAL A 52 -20.24 6.04 5.66
C VAL A 52 -20.72 4.60 5.47
N SER A 53 -19.77 3.68 5.32
CA SER A 53 -19.96 2.32 4.83
C SER A 53 -19.34 1.28 5.77
N GLU A 54 -19.47 0.01 5.42
CA GLU A 54 -18.58 -1.07 5.89
C GLU A 54 -17.12 -0.85 5.41
N PRO A 55 -16.12 -1.59 5.93
CA PRO A 55 -14.75 -1.54 5.43
C PRO A 55 -14.67 -1.92 3.94
N ILE A 56 -13.74 -1.31 3.21
CA ILE A 56 -13.43 -1.68 1.83
C ILE A 56 -12.34 -2.75 1.86
N ASP A 57 -12.62 -3.90 1.25
CA ASP A 57 -11.82 -5.13 1.31
C ASP A 57 -11.13 -5.38 -0.05
N LEU A 58 -9.79 -5.42 -0.03
CA LEU A 58 -8.96 -5.64 -1.20
C LEU A 58 -8.84 -7.14 -1.49
N VAL A 59 -9.23 -7.56 -2.69
CA VAL A 59 -9.15 -8.99 -3.06
C VAL A 59 -7.88 -9.27 -3.87
N SER A 60 -7.61 -8.43 -4.87
CA SER A 60 -6.45 -8.60 -5.75
C SER A 60 -6.20 -7.39 -6.64
N LEU A 61 -5.00 -7.32 -7.19
CA LEU A 61 -4.67 -6.50 -8.34
C LEU A 61 -4.00 -7.34 -9.43
N LYS A 62 -4.35 -7.11 -10.68
CA LYS A 62 -3.72 -7.76 -11.84
C LYS A 62 -3.20 -6.74 -12.85
N LEU A 63 -1.92 -6.80 -13.16
CA LEU A 63 -1.30 -6.11 -14.30
C LEU A 63 -1.13 -7.07 -15.48
N SER A 64 -1.30 -6.58 -16.72
CA SER A 64 -1.20 -7.42 -17.91
C SER A 64 -0.94 -6.63 -19.19
N GLY A 65 -0.22 -7.24 -20.14
CA GLY A 65 -0.19 -6.78 -21.53
C GLY A 65 -1.57 -6.99 -22.17
N TRP A 66 -2.10 -5.97 -22.86
CA TRP A 66 -3.51 -5.93 -23.27
C TRP A 66 -3.70 -5.71 -24.78
N GLN A 67 -4.62 -6.48 -25.37
CA GLN A 67 -5.09 -6.26 -26.74
C GLN A 67 -6.62 -6.13 -26.80
N THR A 68 -7.08 -5.20 -27.62
CA THR A 68 -8.51 -4.97 -27.89
C THR A 68 -8.69 -4.61 -29.37
N SER A 69 -9.78 -5.09 -29.98
CA SER A 69 -10.19 -4.69 -31.33
C SER A 69 -10.94 -3.35 -31.36
N THR A 70 -11.28 -2.79 -30.20
CA THR A 70 -12.13 -1.59 -30.05
C THR A 70 -11.52 -0.55 -29.09
N PRO A 71 -10.22 -0.19 -29.21
CA PRO A 71 -9.53 0.64 -28.21
C PRO A 71 -10.17 2.02 -27.98
N LEU A 72 -10.76 2.63 -29.00
CA LEU A 72 -11.43 3.94 -28.89
C LEU A 72 -12.80 3.88 -28.18
N THR A 73 -13.60 2.85 -28.47
CA THR A 73 -15.02 2.78 -28.07
C THR A 73 -15.28 1.89 -26.87
N ASN A 74 -14.53 0.81 -26.72
CA ASN A 74 -14.56 -0.07 -25.55
C ASN A 74 -13.17 -0.71 -25.36
N PRO A 75 -12.21 0.00 -24.74
CA PRO A 75 -10.87 -0.52 -24.51
C PRO A 75 -10.85 -1.71 -23.53
N PHE A 76 -11.85 -1.80 -22.66
CA PHE A 76 -11.98 -2.85 -21.64
C PHE A 76 -12.46 -4.20 -22.19
N SER A 77 -12.98 -4.25 -23.43
CA SER A 77 -13.31 -5.50 -24.11
C SER A 77 -12.10 -5.97 -24.94
N GLY A 78 -11.46 -7.06 -24.52
CA GLY A 78 -10.17 -7.49 -25.06
C GLY A 78 -9.67 -8.78 -24.41
N SER A 79 -8.36 -9.01 -24.47
CA SER A 79 -7.71 -10.17 -23.85
C SER A 79 -6.30 -9.86 -23.38
N VAL A 80 -5.86 -10.61 -22.37
CA VAL A 80 -4.46 -10.66 -21.91
C VAL A 80 -3.58 -11.27 -23.00
N THR A 81 -2.37 -10.75 -23.17
CA THR A 81 -1.39 -11.18 -24.17
C THR A 81 0.02 -10.70 -23.79
N ASN A 82 1.04 -11.08 -24.55
CA ASN A 82 2.42 -10.67 -24.30
C ASN A 82 2.61 -9.17 -24.64
N TRP A 83 3.05 -8.39 -23.65
CA TRP A 83 3.31 -6.95 -23.75
C TRP A 83 4.24 -6.57 -24.92
N GLN A 84 5.25 -7.38 -25.23
CA GLN A 84 6.25 -7.13 -26.29
C GLN A 84 5.63 -7.01 -27.70
N THR A 85 4.39 -7.49 -27.84
CA THR A 85 3.63 -7.46 -29.10
C THR A 85 2.51 -6.44 -29.11
N GLN A 86 2.31 -5.73 -28.00
CA GLN A 86 1.19 -4.81 -27.79
C GLN A 86 1.67 -3.41 -27.40
N HIS A 87 0.70 -2.51 -27.34
CA HIS A 87 0.91 -1.09 -27.08
C HIS A 87 0.08 -0.58 -25.89
N LEU A 88 -0.66 -1.48 -25.23
CA LEU A 88 -1.55 -1.17 -24.10
C LEU A 88 -1.25 -2.14 -22.96
N PHE A 89 -1.47 -1.68 -21.73
CA PHE A 89 -1.62 -2.55 -20.57
C PHE A 89 -3.02 -2.41 -19.98
N ARG A 90 -3.39 -3.40 -19.16
CA ARG A 90 -4.60 -3.38 -18.34
C ARG A 90 -4.24 -3.65 -16.89
N MET A 91 -4.76 -2.81 -16.01
CA MET A 91 -4.81 -3.04 -14.57
C MET A 91 -6.26 -3.36 -14.19
N ASP A 92 -6.45 -4.42 -13.41
CA ASP A 92 -7.73 -4.74 -12.76
C ASP A 92 -7.50 -4.78 -11.24
N LEU A 93 -8.13 -3.87 -10.51
CA LEU A 93 -8.25 -3.89 -9.05
C LEU A 93 -9.59 -4.57 -8.69
N VAL A 94 -9.58 -5.55 -7.81
CA VAL A 94 -10.78 -6.28 -7.37
C VAL A 94 -11.01 -6.02 -5.88
N ILE A 95 -12.24 -5.63 -5.56
CA ILE A 95 -12.70 -5.26 -4.22
C ILE A 95 -13.91 -6.15 -3.87
N ASP A 96 -14.00 -6.61 -2.62
CA ASP A 96 -15.14 -7.39 -2.15
C ASP A 96 -16.38 -6.51 -1.91
N GLY A 97 -17.55 -7.05 -2.20
CA GLY A 97 -18.83 -6.36 -2.18
C GLY A 97 -19.07 -5.36 -3.32
N LEU A 98 -20.10 -4.54 -3.15
CA LEU A 98 -20.44 -3.42 -4.03
C LEU A 98 -19.77 -2.14 -3.52
N VAL A 99 -18.71 -1.69 -4.21
CA VAL A 99 -18.15 -0.35 -4.04
C VAL A 99 -18.43 0.56 -5.24
N ASN A 100 -18.56 1.86 -4.95
CA ASN A 100 -18.94 2.91 -5.88
C ASN A 100 -17.73 3.77 -6.29
N PRO A 101 -17.78 4.47 -7.45
CA PRO A 101 -16.81 5.51 -7.78
C PRO A 101 -16.68 6.56 -6.67
N PRO A 102 -15.48 7.15 -6.45
CA PRO A 102 -15.28 8.16 -5.41
C PRO A 102 -16.12 9.41 -5.72
N GLY A 103 -16.98 9.80 -4.78
CA GLY A 103 -17.53 11.15 -4.74
C GLY A 103 -16.49 12.19 -4.30
N ARG A 104 -16.90 13.45 -4.27
CA ARG A 104 -16.02 14.57 -3.93
C ARG A 104 -15.64 14.55 -2.44
N ALA A 105 -14.34 14.60 -2.14
CA ALA A 105 -13.82 14.57 -0.76
C ALA A 105 -13.18 15.90 -0.31
N ASP A 106 -13.15 16.93 -1.16
CA ASP A 106 -12.52 18.22 -0.82
C ASP A 106 -13.34 19.05 0.18
N ILE A 107 -12.63 19.80 1.03
CA ILE A 107 -13.19 20.64 2.12
C ILE A 107 -14.23 21.68 1.63
N GLY A 108 -14.25 22.00 0.33
CA GLY A 108 -15.24 22.92 -0.26
C GLY A 108 -16.48 22.26 -0.86
N ASN A 109 -16.43 20.97 -1.23
CA ASN A 109 -17.49 20.28 -1.98
C ASN A 109 -17.68 18.82 -1.51
N TYR A 110 -17.59 18.58 -0.21
CA TYR A 110 -17.65 17.24 0.37
C TYR A 110 -19.00 16.55 0.10
N ASN A 111 -18.98 15.54 -0.75
CA ASN A 111 -20.09 14.68 -1.15
C ASN A 111 -19.54 13.29 -1.52
N PRO A 112 -19.05 12.50 -0.54
CA PRO A 112 -18.36 11.25 -0.83
C PRO A 112 -19.29 10.20 -1.46
N THR A 113 -20.58 10.21 -1.11
CA THR A 113 -21.60 9.28 -1.62
C THR A 113 -22.26 9.72 -2.93
N GLU A 114 -21.61 10.58 -3.72
CA GLU A 114 -22.16 11.10 -4.98
C GLU A 114 -22.64 10.01 -5.95
N PHE A 115 -22.00 8.84 -5.92
CA PHE A 115 -22.26 7.70 -6.81
C PHE A 115 -22.74 6.44 -6.07
N GLY A 116 -23.10 6.54 -4.80
CA GLY A 116 -23.58 5.45 -3.94
C GLY A 116 -22.95 5.43 -2.55
N ASP A 117 -23.46 4.54 -1.69
CA ASP A 117 -23.18 4.56 -0.25
C ASP A 117 -21.82 3.97 0.16
N ASN A 118 -21.10 3.27 -0.74
CA ASN A 118 -19.80 2.63 -0.45
C ASN A 118 -18.69 3.21 -1.35
N PRO A 119 -18.29 4.49 -1.19
CA PRO A 119 -17.34 5.14 -2.09
C PRO A 119 -15.91 4.62 -1.92
N LEU A 120 -15.33 4.08 -2.99
CA LEU A 120 -13.95 3.61 -3.02
C LEU A 120 -12.97 4.78 -3.13
N TYR A 121 -12.15 4.96 -2.10
CA TYR A 121 -10.94 5.77 -2.14
C TYR A 121 -9.71 4.85 -2.21
N ALA A 122 -8.75 5.19 -3.07
CA ALA A 122 -7.59 4.34 -3.33
C ALA A 122 -6.36 5.15 -3.76
N TYR A 123 -5.20 4.70 -3.31
CA TYR A 123 -3.88 5.08 -3.81
C TYR A 123 -3.14 3.79 -4.15
N ILE A 124 -3.07 3.48 -5.44
CA ILE A 124 -2.36 2.30 -5.97
C ILE A 124 -1.08 2.81 -6.62
N ASP A 125 0.04 2.58 -5.96
CA ASP A 125 1.36 3.06 -6.36
C ASP A 125 2.08 1.95 -7.15
N LEU A 126 2.60 2.31 -8.34
CA LEU A 126 3.31 1.43 -9.26
C LEU A 126 4.79 1.83 -9.30
N ASP A 127 5.68 0.99 -8.78
CA ASP A 127 7.12 1.09 -9.00
C ASP A 127 7.44 0.35 -10.31
N ILE A 128 7.94 1.11 -11.29
CA ILE A 128 8.19 0.60 -12.64
C ILE A 128 9.67 0.20 -12.82
N ASP A 129 10.56 0.62 -11.92
CA ASP A 129 12.01 0.58 -12.10
C ASP A 129 12.80 -0.18 -11.02
N ASP A 130 12.10 -0.69 -10.00
CA ASP A 130 12.60 -1.39 -8.82
C ASP A 130 13.59 -0.52 -8.01
N ARG A 131 13.33 0.79 -7.93
CA ARG A 131 14.17 1.76 -7.19
C ARG A 131 13.39 2.57 -6.18
N LYS A 132 13.42 2.08 -4.94
CA LYS A 132 12.98 2.79 -3.72
C LYS A 132 13.24 4.31 -3.62
N ASP A 133 14.31 4.85 -4.21
CA ASP A 133 14.69 6.26 -4.13
C ASP A 133 14.22 7.12 -5.33
N THR A 134 13.71 6.50 -6.41
CA THR A 134 12.97 7.19 -7.47
C THR A 134 11.51 7.43 -7.02
N GLY A 135 10.78 8.24 -7.79
CA GLY A 135 9.32 8.32 -7.64
C GLY A 135 8.79 8.84 -6.29
N GLY A 136 7.49 8.72 -6.08
CA GLY A 136 6.83 9.15 -4.84
C GLY A 136 6.39 10.63 -4.78
N GLU A 137 6.16 11.12 -3.57
CA GLU A 137 5.44 12.36 -3.28
C GLU A 137 6.19 13.21 -2.26
N THR A 138 5.97 14.52 -2.27
CA THR A 138 6.50 15.43 -1.23
C THR A 138 5.40 15.97 -0.34
N SER A 139 5.70 16.21 0.94
CA SER A 139 4.86 17.00 1.85
C SER A 139 3.45 16.41 2.02
N GLY A 140 2.39 17.23 2.00
CA GLY A 140 1.01 16.80 2.26
C GLY A 140 0.52 15.58 1.47
N PRO A 141 0.69 15.53 0.13
CA PRO A 141 0.35 14.36 -0.68
C PRO A 141 0.97 13.03 -0.21
N ALA A 142 2.22 13.04 0.27
CA ALA A 142 2.90 11.83 0.73
C ALA A 142 2.21 11.20 1.96
N ALA A 143 1.60 12.02 2.83
CA ALA A 143 0.86 11.55 4.00
C ALA A 143 -0.39 10.71 3.67
N PHE A 144 -0.81 10.64 2.39
CA PHE A 144 -1.92 9.82 1.90
C PHE A 144 -1.46 8.61 1.07
N ARG A 145 -0.15 8.36 0.98
CA ARG A 145 0.41 7.19 0.28
C ARG A 145 0.56 5.99 1.22
N TYR A 146 0.83 4.84 0.62
CA TYR A 146 0.99 3.55 1.29
C TYR A 146 1.99 3.60 2.46
N LEU A 147 3.24 4.04 2.22
CA LEU A 147 4.29 4.04 3.26
C LEU A 147 3.98 4.92 4.48
N ALA A 148 3.18 5.97 4.31
CA ALA A 148 2.74 6.82 5.42
C ALA A 148 1.61 6.19 6.26
N ASN A 149 0.95 5.14 5.79
CA ASN A 149 -0.29 4.62 6.38
C ASN A 149 -0.29 3.12 6.67
N VAL A 150 0.56 2.30 6.04
CA VAL A 150 0.59 0.84 6.28
C VAL A 150 0.86 0.48 7.75
N GLY A 151 1.69 1.27 8.45
CA GLY A 151 1.92 1.11 9.88
C GLY A 151 0.65 1.20 10.74
N ARG A 152 -0.43 1.85 10.26
CA ARG A 152 -1.74 1.89 10.94
C ARG A 152 -2.39 0.51 11.05
N PHE A 153 -2.01 -0.43 10.20
CA PHE A 153 -2.60 -1.77 10.14
C PHE A 153 -1.83 -2.79 10.99
N GLY A 154 -0.79 -2.37 11.72
CA GLY A 154 0.15 -3.30 12.35
C GLY A 154 0.98 -4.07 11.31
N ARG A 155 1.09 -3.51 10.10
CA ARG A 155 1.74 -4.11 8.93
C ARG A 155 2.95 -3.29 8.50
N ARG A 156 3.93 -3.97 7.93
CA ARG A 156 5.11 -3.35 7.35
C ARG A 156 5.46 -4.06 6.04
N GLY A 157 5.84 -3.29 5.03
CA GLY A 157 6.53 -3.86 3.87
C GLY A 157 7.91 -4.36 4.30
N HIS A 158 8.46 -5.36 3.61
CA HIS A 158 9.82 -5.82 3.92
C HIS A 158 10.88 -5.11 3.05
N SER A 159 12.17 -5.37 3.34
CA SER A 159 13.30 -4.88 2.53
C SER A 159 13.34 -3.35 2.39
N SER A 160 13.34 -2.82 1.16
CA SER A 160 13.42 -1.39 0.88
C SER A 160 12.19 -0.58 1.30
N PHE A 161 11.01 -1.21 1.36
CA PHE A 161 9.80 -0.57 1.86
C PHE A 161 9.80 -0.52 3.39
N GLY A 162 10.32 -1.57 4.04
CA GLY A 162 10.34 -1.66 5.50
C GLY A 162 11.10 -0.54 6.17
N GLU A 163 12.31 -0.20 5.68
CA GLU A 163 13.08 0.94 6.20
C GLU A 163 12.36 2.31 6.00
N ARG A 164 11.30 2.36 5.16
CA ARG A 164 10.58 3.59 4.75
C ARG A 164 9.15 3.72 5.25
N THR A 165 8.57 2.67 5.80
CA THR A 165 7.28 2.74 6.48
C THR A 165 7.35 3.72 7.66
N ALA A 166 6.39 4.65 7.72
CA ALA A 166 6.13 5.43 8.93
C ALA A 166 5.70 4.49 10.07
N VAL A 167 6.49 4.46 11.14
CA VAL A 167 6.27 3.61 12.32
C VAL A 167 5.30 4.29 13.28
N THR A 168 5.25 5.62 13.27
CA THR A 168 4.37 6.46 14.09
C THR A 168 3.84 7.64 13.27
N HIS A 169 2.82 8.33 13.78
CA HIS A 169 2.40 9.60 13.17
C HIS A 169 3.50 10.69 13.24
N GLU A 170 4.40 10.66 14.23
CA GLU A 170 5.51 11.64 14.33
C GLU A 170 6.46 11.56 13.14
N ASP A 171 6.56 10.40 12.47
CA ASP A 171 7.38 10.21 11.27
C ASP A 171 6.81 10.91 10.03
N ILE A 172 5.56 11.40 10.08
CA ILE A 172 4.92 12.17 9.02
C ILE A 172 5.16 13.68 9.28
N ASP A 173 6.42 14.05 9.41
CA ASP A 173 6.88 15.42 9.68
C ASP A 173 6.95 16.29 8.41
N GLY A 174 7.05 15.66 7.24
CA GLY A 174 7.25 16.29 5.94
C GLY A 174 8.69 16.75 5.70
N ASP A 175 9.67 16.27 6.48
CA ASP A 175 11.09 16.48 6.23
C ASP A 175 11.66 15.35 5.34
N PHE A 176 11.69 15.65 4.05
CA PHE A 176 12.21 14.76 3.01
C PHE A 176 13.66 14.25 3.22
N VAL A 177 14.44 14.82 4.15
CA VAL A 177 15.83 14.39 4.43
C VAL A 177 16.02 13.61 5.72
N THR A 178 14.96 13.30 6.47
CA THR A 178 14.97 12.42 7.65
C THR A 178 14.39 11.03 7.35
N ALA A 179 14.93 10.01 8.03
CA ALA A 179 14.32 8.68 8.02
C ALA A 179 12.99 8.73 8.81
N PRO A 180 11.95 7.99 8.39
CA PRO A 180 12.01 6.85 7.46
C PRO A 180 12.04 7.18 5.96
N TYR A 181 11.89 8.42 5.51
CA TYR A 181 11.76 8.77 4.07
C TYR A 181 10.51 8.17 3.41
N TYR A 182 9.36 8.20 4.08
CA TYR A 182 8.08 7.66 3.59
C TYR A 182 7.61 8.33 2.28
N GLU A 183 8.12 9.53 1.97
CA GLU A 183 7.96 10.26 0.72
C GLU A 183 8.53 9.52 -0.50
N ARG A 184 9.56 8.70 -0.28
CA ARG A 184 10.35 8.01 -1.32
C ARG A 184 9.85 6.59 -1.48
N SER A 185 8.71 6.46 -2.14
CA SER A 185 8.01 5.18 -2.26
C SER A 185 8.46 4.30 -3.43
N GLY A 186 9.42 4.71 -4.27
CA GLY A 186 9.72 4.04 -5.54
C GLY A 186 8.61 4.15 -6.59
N ALA A 187 7.45 4.71 -6.23
CA ALA A 187 6.29 4.77 -7.11
C ALA A 187 6.55 5.74 -8.27
N ASP A 188 6.66 5.24 -9.50
CA ASP A 188 6.76 6.07 -10.69
C ASP A 188 5.41 6.60 -11.15
N TRP A 189 4.38 5.78 -10.99
CA TRP A 189 3.01 6.09 -11.37
C TRP A 189 2.05 5.71 -10.25
N ALA A 190 0.88 6.31 -10.25
CA ALA A 190 -0.19 5.94 -9.36
C ALA A 190 -1.56 6.00 -10.02
N PHE A 191 -2.39 5.02 -9.68
CA PHE A 191 -3.83 5.09 -9.89
C PHE A 191 -4.50 5.61 -8.62
N VAL A 192 -5.19 6.75 -8.74
CA VAL A 192 -5.60 7.57 -7.61
C VAL A 192 -7.10 7.87 -7.68
N LEU A 193 -7.83 7.33 -6.70
CA LEU A 193 -9.24 7.56 -6.45
C LEU A 193 -9.40 8.47 -5.23
N CYS A 194 -8.86 9.69 -5.29
CA CYS A 194 -8.80 10.63 -4.16
C CYS A 194 -10.10 11.40 -3.87
N GLY A 195 -11.10 11.37 -4.76
CA GLY A 195 -12.23 12.32 -4.75
C GLY A 195 -11.83 13.81 -4.86
N CYS A 196 -10.57 14.09 -5.20
CA CYS A 196 -9.96 15.41 -5.24
C CYS A 196 -10.10 16.12 -6.59
N THR A 197 -10.56 15.41 -7.63
CA THR A 197 -10.98 15.98 -8.91
C THR A 197 -12.41 15.54 -9.25
N SER A 198 -13.13 16.32 -10.06
CA SER A 198 -14.43 15.88 -10.58
C SER A 198 -14.26 14.73 -11.56
N ILE A 199 -15.01 13.65 -11.34
CA ILE A 199 -15.22 12.60 -12.33
C ILE A 199 -16.50 12.85 -13.13
N SER A 200 -16.60 12.23 -14.30
CA SER A 200 -17.79 12.27 -15.15
C SER A 200 -18.19 10.87 -15.60
N ILE A 201 -19.48 10.56 -15.60
CA ILE A 201 -20.02 9.30 -16.12
C ILE A 201 -20.02 9.39 -17.65
N VAL A 202 -19.28 8.50 -18.31
CA VAL A 202 -19.23 8.39 -19.79
C VAL A 202 -20.34 7.47 -20.30
N SER A 203 -20.60 6.39 -19.58
CA SER A 203 -21.65 5.41 -19.89
C SER A 203 -21.86 4.46 -18.71
N GLY A 204 -23.04 3.84 -18.63
CA GLY A 204 -23.26 2.64 -17.82
C GLY A 204 -24.32 2.77 -16.73
N ASP A 205 -24.68 3.99 -16.34
CA ASP A 205 -25.89 4.26 -15.54
C ASP A 205 -27.11 3.85 -16.38
N THR A 206 -27.68 2.67 -16.08
CA THR A 206 -28.75 2.08 -16.91
C THR A 206 -30.14 2.55 -16.52
N ASN A 207 -30.28 3.12 -15.32
CA ASN A 207 -31.56 3.51 -14.74
C ASN A 207 -31.71 5.05 -14.57
N ALA A 208 -30.64 5.80 -14.82
CA ALA A 208 -30.50 7.25 -14.76
C ALA A 208 -30.66 7.87 -13.35
N ASN A 209 -30.24 7.14 -12.29
CA ASN A 209 -30.25 7.63 -10.90
C ASN A 209 -28.93 8.31 -10.47
N ASN A 210 -27.83 8.19 -11.24
CA ASN A 210 -26.46 8.55 -10.87
C ASN A 210 -25.89 7.79 -9.65
N VAL A 211 -26.37 6.58 -9.36
CA VAL A 211 -25.87 5.67 -8.32
C VAL A 211 -25.42 4.36 -8.99
N PHE A 212 -24.20 3.91 -8.69
CA PHE A 212 -23.66 2.68 -9.26
C PHE A 212 -24.28 1.46 -8.57
N ASP A 213 -25.23 0.81 -9.24
CA ASP A 213 -26.03 -0.29 -8.69
C ASP A 213 -25.40 -1.68 -8.92
N ALA A 214 -25.79 -2.66 -8.10
CA ALA A 214 -25.32 -4.04 -8.22
C ALA A 214 -25.66 -4.66 -9.60
N GLY A 215 -24.64 -5.13 -10.32
CA GLY A 215 -24.76 -5.71 -11.66
C GLY A 215 -24.53 -4.71 -12.79
N GLU A 216 -24.33 -3.43 -12.49
CA GLU A 216 -23.99 -2.43 -13.50
C GLU A 216 -22.51 -2.48 -13.92
N THR A 217 -22.23 -1.81 -15.03
CA THR A 217 -20.86 -1.61 -15.52
C THR A 217 -20.74 -0.20 -16.07
N TRP A 218 -20.10 0.67 -15.28
CA TRP A 218 -19.87 2.06 -15.61
C TRP A 218 -18.52 2.27 -16.26
N VAL A 219 -18.43 3.30 -17.08
CA VAL A 219 -17.17 3.91 -17.50
C VAL A 219 -17.22 5.36 -17.01
N ILE A 220 -16.30 5.71 -16.13
CA ILE A 220 -16.09 7.08 -15.65
C ILE A 220 -14.85 7.68 -16.31
N GLN A 221 -14.70 9.00 -16.24
CA GLN A 221 -13.56 9.73 -16.78
C GLN A 221 -13.14 10.86 -15.84
N GLY A 222 -11.83 10.98 -15.57
CA GLY A 222 -11.22 11.97 -14.69
C GLY A 222 -9.69 11.90 -14.69
N ARG A 223 -9.03 12.74 -13.88
CA ARG A 223 -7.58 12.62 -13.63
C ARG A 223 -7.36 11.61 -12.50
N LEU A 224 -7.35 10.33 -12.89
CA LEU A 224 -7.33 9.18 -11.97
C LEU A 224 -6.08 8.30 -12.15
N PHE A 225 -5.19 8.67 -13.08
CA PHE A 225 -3.90 8.02 -13.29
C PHE A 225 -2.86 9.10 -13.56
N GLU A 226 -1.79 9.09 -12.76
CA GLU A 226 -0.78 10.14 -12.75
C GLU A 226 0.62 9.53 -12.63
N ARG A 227 1.62 10.18 -13.23
CA ARG A 227 3.02 9.96 -12.86
C ARG A 227 3.29 10.72 -11.56
N SER A 228 4.07 10.14 -10.66
CA SER A 228 4.30 10.64 -9.31
C SER A 228 4.80 12.08 -9.25
N LYS A 229 4.30 12.86 -8.29
CA LYS A 229 4.47 14.31 -8.28
C LYS A 229 5.86 14.75 -7.82
N GLY A 230 6.66 13.86 -7.21
CA GLY A 230 8.09 14.09 -6.99
C GLY A 230 8.84 14.52 -8.26
N TYR A 231 8.39 14.06 -9.43
CA TYR A 231 8.94 14.44 -10.73
C TYR A 231 8.51 15.83 -11.26
N GLN A 232 7.57 16.53 -10.61
CA GLN A 232 6.96 17.75 -11.16
C GLN A 232 7.98 18.87 -11.40
N GLU A 233 8.90 19.09 -10.47
CA GLU A 233 9.86 20.19 -10.55
C GLU A 233 10.93 19.94 -11.63
N ALA A 234 11.49 18.71 -11.71
CA ALA A 234 12.35 18.29 -12.81
C ALA A 234 11.67 18.45 -14.19
N SER A 235 10.40 18.06 -14.26
CA SER A 235 9.56 18.19 -15.46
C SER A 235 9.07 19.61 -15.72
N THR A 236 9.25 20.55 -14.78
CA THR A 236 8.98 21.97 -14.99
C THR A 236 10.22 22.71 -15.49
N THR A 237 11.39 22.26 -15.05
CA THR A 237 12.68 22.94 -15.28
C THR A 237 13.39 22.48 -16.53
N ASN A 238 13.52 21.15 -16.73
CA ASN A 238 14.40 20.58 -17.76
C ASN A 238 13.64 20.03 -18.98
N ASN A 239 12.42 19.52 -18.80
CA ASN A 239 11.57 19.07 -19.90
C ASN A 239 10.07 19.35 -19.63
N PRO A 240 9.58 20.58 -19.89
CA PRO A 240 8.22 21.03 -19.59
C PRO A 240 7.08 20.07 -20.01
N THR A 241 6.35 19.53 -19.03
CA THR A 241 5.09 18.78 -19.27
C THR A 241 3.88 19.72 -19.27
N PHE A 242 3.00 19.58 -20.27
CA PHE A 242 1.81 20.41 -20.49
C PHE A 242 0.52 19.59 -20.55
N GLY A 243 -0.64 20.23 -20.40
CA GLY A 243 -1.96 19.58 -20.44
C GLY A 243 -2.40 18.92 -19.12
N GLY A 244 -1.48 18.80 -18.15
CA GLY A 244 -1.76 18.35 -16.79
C GLY A 244 -2.66 19.29 -15.99
N SER A 245 -2.98 18.95 -14.74
CA SER A 245 -3.67 19.89 -13.82
C SER A 245 -2.81 21.09 -13.43
N ALA A 246 -1.49 20.93 -13.46
CA ALA A 246 -0.49 21.99 -13.35
C ALA A 246 0.69 21.77 -14.31
N LEU A 247 1.55 22.78 -14.45
CA LEU A 247 2.80 22.65 -15.21
C LEU A 247 3.69 21.59 -14.56
N GLY A 248 4.31 20.74 -15.39
CA GLY A 248 5.18 19.65 -14.94
C GLY A 248 4.45 18.38 -14.46
N LEU A 249 3.12 18.42 -14.25
CA LEU A 249 2.34 17.24 -13.88
C LEU A 249 1.96 16.42 -15.13
N TYR A 250 2.14 15.10 -15.02
CA TYR A 250 1.74 14.11 -16.02
C TYR A 250 0.54 13.33 -15.48
N ASP A 251 -0.63 13.96 -15.45
CA ASP A 251 -1.87 13.44 -14.83
C ASP A 251 -3.06 13.47 -15.82
N PRO A 252 -2.97 12.77 -16.97
CA PRO A 252 -3.97 12.85 -18.04
C PRO A 252 -5.39 12.50 -17.58
N ILE A 253 -6.37 13.00 -18.34
CA ILE A 253 -7.76 12.55 -18.18
C ILE A 253 -7.89 11.16 -18.79
N VAL A 254 -8.11 10.15 -17.96
CA VAL A 254 -8.23 8.74 -18.33
C VAL A 254 -9.66 8.22 -18.15
N LYS A 255 -9.98 7.12 -18.82
CA LYS A 255 -11.23 6.37 -18.60
C LYS A 255 -10.97 5.17 -17.69
N VAL A 256 -11.89 4.94 -16.76
CA VAL A 256 -11.85 3.83 -15.80
C VAL A 256 -13.20 3.11 -15.86
N GLN A 257 -13.19 1.79 -15.84
CA GLN A 257 -14.41 0.98 -15.77
C GLN A 257 -14.62 0.49 -14.34
N PHE A 258 -15.84 0.65 -13.81
CA PHE A 258 -16.32 -0.02 -12.60
C PHE A 258 -17.33 -1.08 -13.05
N SER A 259 -17.21 -2.32 -12.59
CA SER A 259 -18.10 -3.44 -12.97
C SER A 259 -18.37 -4.31 -11.76
N HIS A 260 -19.63 -4.43 -11.32
CA HIS A 260 -19.99 -5.24 -10.14
C HIS A 260 -20.64 -6.56 -10.56
N SER A 261 -20.15 -7.65 -10.01
CA SER A 261 -20.58 -9.02 -10.32
C SER A 261 -21.45 -9.58 -9.20
N ILE A 262 -22.78 -9.55 -9.37
CA ILE A 262 -23.77 -10.06 -8.38
C ILE A 262 -23.49 -11.51 -7.95
N SER A 263 -22.92 -12.34 -8.85
CA SER A 263 -22.65 -13.76 -8.55
C SER A 263 -21.35 -14.00 -7.78
N ALA A 264 -20.42 -13.04 -7.80
CA ALA A 264 -19.21 -13.07 -6.99
C ALA A 264 -19.32 -12.17 -5.74
N ASP A 265 -20.27 -11.23 -5.77
CA ASP A 265 -20.37 -10.07 -4.87
C ASP A 265 -19.06 -9.28 -4.84
N GLN A 266 -18.56 -8.89 -6.01
CA GLN A 266 -17.27 -8.19 -6.16
C GLN A 266 -17.34 -7.08 -7.21
N THR A 267 -16.72 -5.94 -6.93
CA THR A 267 -16.51 -4.85 -7.88
C THR A 267 -15.09 -4.93 -8.45
N THR A 268 -14.97 -5.00 -9.78
CA THR A 268 -13.71 -4.81 -10.50
C THR A 268 -13.60 -3.37 -11.00
N VAL A 269 -12.48 -2.72 -10.68
CA VAL A 269 -12.10 -1.40 -11.18
C VAL A 269 -10.95 -1.56 -12.18
N SER A 270 -11.21 -1.27 -13.45
CA SER A 270 -10.29 -1.51 -14.55
C SER A 270 -9.76 -0.20 -15.17
N LEU A 271 -8.44 -0.13 -15.32
CA LEU A 271 -7.76 0.86 -16.16
C LEU A 271 -7.18 0.16 -17.40
N VAL A 272 -7.36 0.75 -18.58
CA VAL A 272 -6.62 0.38 -19.79
C VAL A 272 -5.90 1.63 -20.28
N TYR A 273 -4.58 1.55 -20.35
CA TYR A 273 -3.73 2.71 -20.65
C TYR A 273 -2.61 2.34 -21.64
N ALA A 274 -2.03 3.35 -22.27
CA ALA A 274 -1.05 3.18 -23.33
C ALA A 274 0.36 2.97 -22.76
N LEU A 275 1.01 1.89 -23.19
CA LEU A 275 2.45 1.70 -22.96
C LEU A 275 3.25 2.68 -23.83
N ASP A 276 2.89 2.81 -25.11
CA ASP A 276 3.60 3.67 -26.06
C ASP A 276 2.65 4.58 -26.87
N GLN A 277 3.24 5.39 -27.76
CA GLN A 277 2.47 6.31 -28.61
C GLN A 277 1.59 5.61 -29.66
N THR A 278 1.86 4.37 -30.05
CA THR A 278 0.96 3.56 -30.88
C THR A 278 -0.28 3.16 -30.07
N GLY A 279 -0.11 2.88 -28.78
CA GLY A 279 -1.20 2.68 -27.82
C GLY A 279 -2.02 3.96 -27.65
N ALA A 280 -1.34 5.08 -27.43
CA ALA A 280 -1.98 6.39 -27.27
C ALA A 280 -2.80 6.80 -28.50
N LYS A 281 -2.26 6.55 -29.71
CA LYS A 281 -2.98 6.67 -30.97
C LYS A 281 -4.27 5.83 -30.98
N ASN A 282 -4.16 4.57 -30.58
CA ASN A 282 -5.28 3.62 -30.64
C ASN A 282 -6.40 3.99 -29.65
N LEU A 283 -6.08 4.42 -28.43
CA LEU A 283 -7.06 4.87 -27.43
C LEU A 283 -7.74 6.19 -27.84
N ASN A 284 -6.99 7.13 -28.43
CA ASN A 284 -7.49 8.45 -28.83
C ASN A 284 -8.07 8.48 -30.27
N GLY A 285 -8.01 7.38 -31.01
CA GLY A 285 -8.55 7.29 -32.38
C GLY A 285 -7.78 8.12 -33.41
N LEU A 286 -6.49 8.39 -33.17
CA LEU A 286 -5.68 9.30 -33.99
C LEU A 286 -5.28 8.65 -35.33
N GLY A 287 -5.27 9.44 -36.41
CA GLY A 287 -4.93 8.95 -37.75
C GLY A 287 -3.46 8.52 -37.92
N SER A 288 -2.56 9.12 -37.15
CA SER A 288 -1.12 8.85 -37.12
C SER A 288 -0.64 8.68 -35.68
N THR A 289 0.48 7.98 -35.49
CA THR A 289 1.14 7.90 -34.17
C THR A 289 1.55 9.32 -33.74
N PRO A 290 1.07 9.81 -32.58
CA PRO A 290 1.50 11.10 -32.04
C PRO A 290 2.99 11.07 -31.66
N PRO A 291 3.66 12.23 -31.66
CA PRO A 291 5.02 12.36 -31.14
C PRO A 291 5.04 12.23 -29.61
N MET A 292 6.18 11.87 -29.03
CA MET A 292 6.46 12.19 -27.63
C MET A 292 6.75 13.70 -27.56
N ASN A 293 5.80 14.47 -27.04
CA ASN A 293 5.81 15.94 -27.01
C ASN A 293 5.49 16.53 -25.64
N THR A 294 5.36 15.67 -24.62
CA THR A 294 5.07 15.98 -23.21
C THR A 294 3.75 16.72 -22.98
N ASN A 295 2.83 16.69 -23.95
CA ASN A 295 1.52 17.33 -23.87
C ASN A 295 0.41 16.29 -23.61
N VAL A 296 0.15 15.99 -22.32
CA VAL A 296 -0.81 14.95 -21.90
C VAL A 296 -2.28 15.24 -22.26
N SER A 297 -2.55 16.36 -22.93
CA SER A 297 -3.88 16.75 -23.42
C SER A 297 -4.17 16.35 -24.88
N ASP A 298 -3.17 15.93 -25.68
CA ASP A 298 -3.40 15.44 -27.05
C ASP A 298 -3.27 13.90 -27.17
N ALA A 299 -2.30 13.33 -26.49
CA ALA A 299 -2.05 11.91 -26.32
C ALA A 299 -1.28 11.72 -24.99
N SER A 300 -1.23 10.51 -24.46
CA SER A 300 -0.37 10.20 -23.31
C SER A 300 -0.09 8.70 -23.24
N SER A 301 1.08 8.32 -22.69
CA SER A 301 1.53 6.94 -22.53
C SER A 301 2.63 6.82 -21.47
N ILE A 302 2.85 5.62 -20.92
CA ILE A 302 3.95 5.37 -19.98
C ILE A 302 5.30 5.77 -20.60
N ALA A 303 5.53 5.38 -21.87
CA ALA A 303 6.75 5.70 -22.60
C ALA A 303 6.98 7.22 -22.81
N GLU A 304 5.98 8.08 -22.64
CA GLU A 304 6.23 9.52 -22.69
C GLU A 304 6.51 10.10 -21.31
N GLY A 305 5.78 9.64 -20.28
CA GLY A 305 6.04 10.05 -18.89
C GLY A 305 7.43 9.62 -18.40
N LEU A 306 7.92 8.45 -18.84
CA LEU A 306 9.27 7.96 -18.56
C LEU A 306 10.35 8.64 -19.44
N GLN A 307 10.10 8.86 -20.74
CA GLN A 307 11.07 9.62 -21.56
C GLN A 307 11.26 11.04 -21.01
N ASN A 308 10.18 11.64 -20.48
CA ASN A 308 10.22 12.96 -19.89
C ASN A 308 11.16 13.06 -18.66
N ILE A 309 11.14 12.08 -17.74
CA ILE A 309 12.06 12.06 -16.59
C ILE A 309 13.50 11.72 -17.01
N ILE A 310 13.69 10.81 -17.97
CA ILE A 310 15.01 10.48 -18.52
C ILE A 310 15.65 11.71 -19.17
N ASP A 311 14.90 12.47 -19.98
CA ASP A 311 15.36 13.72 -20.58
C ASP A 311 15.66 14.80 -19.52
N ALA A 312 14.84 14.88 -18.46
CA ALA A 312 15.03 15.84 -17.37
C ALA A 312 16.27 15.53 -16.51
N ALA A 313 16.59 14.24 -16.31
CA ALA A 313 17.80 13.78 -15.64
C ALA A 313 19.05 14.02 -16.50
N ASN A 314 19.01 13.63 -17.79
CA ASN A 314 20.09 13.83 -18.77
C ASN A 314 20.47 15.32 -18.98
N ALA A 315 19.62 16.26 -18.59
CA ALA A 315 19.95 17.69 -18.60
C ALA A 315 20.92 18.13 -17.48
N GLY A 316 21.17 17.28 -16.48
CA GLY A 316 22.18 17.47 -15.42
C GLY A 316 21.97 18.67 -14.50
N SER A 317 20.79 19.28 -14.52
CA SER A 317 20.46 20.52 -13.79
C SER A 317 19.24 20.33 -12.88
N LEU A 318 19.20 19.22 -12.12
CA LEU A 318 18.11 18.90 -11.20
C LEU A 318 18.21 19.72 -9.90
N PRO A 319 17.12 20.36 -9.43
CA PRO A 319 17.10 21.00 -8.12
C PRO A 319 17.30 20.02 -6.95
N TYR A 320 18.05 20.43 -5.93
CA TYR A 320 18.34 19.62 -4.74
C TYR A 320 17.49 20.10 -3.54
N PRO A 321 16.99 19.22 -2.64
CA PRO A 321 17.20 17.77 -2.61
C PRO A 321 16.20 16.94 -3.43
N VAL A 322 14.96 17.43 -3.59
CA VAL A 322 13.81 16.63 -4.06
C VAL A 322 14.00 16.10 -5.48
N SER A 323 14.04 17.01 -6.46
CA SER A 323 14.16 16.63 -7.87
C SER A 323 15.42 15.80 -8.15
N TYR A 324 16.53 16.12 -7.50
CA TYR A 324 17.75 15.33 -7.59
C TYR A 324 17.54 13.90 -7.09
N THR A 325 17.04 13.73 -5.87
CA THR A 325 16.85 12.39 -5.26
C THR A 325 15.96 11.50 -6.12
N PHE A 326 14.81 12.02 -6.57
CA PHE A 326 13.86 11.24 -7.35
C PHE A 326 14.29 10.98 -8.80
N CYS A 327 15.04 11.90 -9.43
CA CYS A 327 15.29 11.84 -10.88
C CYS A 327 16.71 11.44 -11.28
N ASP A 328 17.74 11.62 -10.44
CA ASP A 328 19.14 11.43 -10.85
C ASP A 328 19.41 10.00 -11.31
N ASP A 329 18.80 9.02 -10.63
CA ASP A 329 18.93 7.60 -10.96
C ASP A 329 18.37 7.25 -12.36
N TRP A 330 17.59 8.13 -13.01
CA TRP A 330 17.09 7.98 -14.39
C TRP A 330 18.08 8.42 -15.49
N GLU A 331 19.24 9.00 -15.14
CA GLU A 331 20.25 9.40 -16.14
C GLU A 331 20.69 8.22 -17.03
N GLY A 332 20.74 8.43 -18.34
CA GLY A 332 21.25 7.47 -19.31
C GLY A 332 20.40 6.20 -19.52
N ARG A 333 19.24 6.08 -18.86
CA ARG A 333 18.38 4.89 -18.97
C ARG A 333 17.72 4.73 -20.34
N ASN A 334 17.41 3.48 -20.69
CA ASN A 334 16.67 3.12 -21.88
C ASN A 334 15.24 2.73 -21.50
N ILE A 335 14.27 3.44 -22.06
CA ILE A 335 12.86 3.30 -21.74
C ILE A 335 12.27 1.91 -22.01
N ASN A 336 12.81 1.20 -22.99
CA ASN A 336 12.30 -0.12 -23.40
C ASN A 336 12.53 -1.19 -22.32
N ASP A 337 13.41 -0.92 -21.36
CA ASP A 337 13.75 -1.83 -20.27
C ASP A 337 12.69 -1.79 -19.15
N TYR A 338 11.70 -0.88 -19.23
CA TYR A 338 10.69 -0.59 -18.21
C TYR A 338 9.23 -0.77 -18.70
N MET A 339 9.05 -1.37 -19.89
CA MET A 339 7.74 -1.48 -20.57
C MET A 339 6.98 -2.79 -20.31
N ASP A 340 7.49 -3.67 -19.44
CA ASP A 340 6.83 -4.91 -19.03
C ASP A 340 5.95 -4.68 -17.79
N PRO A 341 4.60 -4.69 -17.90
CA PRO A 341 3.72 -4.56 -16.74
C PRO A 341 3.73 -5.76 -15.80
N THR A 342 4.51 -6.81 -16.12
CA THR A 342 4.66 -8.01 -15.28
C THR A 342 5.95 -8.04 -14.47
N ASP A 343 6.81 -7.04 -14.66
CA ASP A 343 8.00 -6.77 -13.84
C ASP A 343 7.78 -5.61 -12.85
N TRP A 344 6.66 -4.87 -12.92
CA TRP A 344 6.37 -3.74 -12.03
C TRP A 344 6.01 -4.22 -10.60
N ALA A 345 6.44 -3.48 -9.59
CA ALA A 345 6.00 -3.67 -8.21
C ALA A 345 4.78 -2.78 -7.90
N VAL A 346 3.92 -3.23 -6.99
CA VAL A 346 2.66 -2.55 -6.66
C VAL A 346 2.44 -2.51 -5.16
N THR A 347 2.05 -1.34 -4.67
CA THR A 347 1.43 -1.18 -3.36
C THR A 347 0.06 -0.52 -3.50
N ALA A 348 -0.79 -0.70 -2.50
CA ALA A 348 -2.19 -0.36 -2.50
C ALA A 348 -2.57 0.11 -1.09
N LEU A 349 -3.26 1.25 -1.03
CA LEU A 349 -3.94 1.73 0.16
C LEU A 349 -5.38 2.04 -0.24
N VAL A 350 -6.35 1.35 0.34
CA VAL A 350 -7.77 1.54 0.03
C VAL A 350 -8.56 1.92 1.28
N GLY A 351 -9.70 2.57 1.06
CA GLY A 351 -10.51 3.13 2.11
C GLY A 351 -11.86 3.67 1.64
N THR A 352 -12.63 4.13 2.62
CA THR A 352 -13.89 4.84 2.45
C THR A 352 -13.75 6.28 2.97
N ALA A 353 -14.84 7.01 3.08
CA ALA A 353 -14.90 8.36 3.63
C ALA A 353 -15.64 8.40 4.98
N PHE A 354 -15.61 9.58 5.62
CA PHE A 354 -16.51 9.92 6.72
C PHE A 354 -17.85 10.43 6.19
N ALA A 355 -18.95 10.21 6.92
CA ALA A 355 -20.29 10.67 6.53
C ALA A 355 -20.53 12.17 6.76
N ALA A 356 -19.55 12.87 7.35
CA ALA A 356 -19.49 14.32 7.44
C ALA A 356 -18.07 14.81 7.08
N PRO A 357 -17.90 16.04 6.61
CA PRO A 357 -16.57 16.60 6.36
C PRO A 357 -15.80 16.73 7.67
N ASP A 358 -14.55 16.25 7.69
CA ASP A 358 -13.63 16.37 8.83
C ASP A 358 -12.26 16.90 8.36
N VAL A 359 -11.36 17.20 9.31
CA VAL A 359 -9.98 17.67 9.04
C VAL A 359 -9.13 16.64 8.29
N LYS A 360 -9.57 15.38 8.27
CA LYS A 360 -9.02 14.30 7.46
C LYS A 360 -10.17 13.65 6.68
N GLN A 361 -9.91 13.27 5.43
CA GLN A 361 -10.95 12.99 4.44
C GLN A 361 -11.29 11.50 4.28
N PHE A 362 -10.38 10.62 4.71
CA PHE A 362 -10.42 9.19 4.39
C PHE A 362 -10.38 8.33 5.65
N VAL A 363 -11.07 7.21 5.59
CA VAL A 363 -10.97 6.12 6.55
C VAL A 363 -10.28 5.00 5.80
N TRP A 364 -9.03 4.73 6.11
CA TRP A 364 -8.34 3.58 5.52
C TRP A 364 -8.97 2.31 6.07
N THR A 365 -9.08 1.30 5.21
CA THR A 365 -9.72 0.04 5.56
C THR A 365 -8.85 -1.16 5.24
N ASP A 366 -7.93 -1.01 4.29
CA ASP A 366 -7.10 -2.12 3.86
C ASP A 366 -5.83 -1.67 3.11
N THR A 367 -4.84 -2.56 3.04
CA THR A 367 -3.53 -2.34 2.43
C THR A 367 -3.04 -3.56 1.66
N GLY A 368 -2.16 -3.32 0.69
CA GLY A 368 -1.40 -4.37 0.02
C GLY A 368 -0.22 -3.74 -0.73
N PHE A 369 0.61 -4.47 -1.46
CA PHE A 369 0.88 -5.89 -1.31
C PHE A 369 2.31 -6.03 -0.79
N ASN A 370 2.77 -7.26 -0.53
CA ASN A 370 4.14 -7.53 -0.10
C ASN A 370 4.48 -6.91 1.28
N GLU A 371 3.53 -7.09 2.20
CA GLU A 371 3.60 -6.71 3.61
C GLU A 371 3.39 -7.92 4.51
N VAL A 372 3.83 -7.79 5.76
CA VAL A 372 3.64 -8.83 6.78
C VAL A 372 3.02 -8.18 8.02
N PHE A 373 1.86 -8.69 8.44
CA PHE A 373 1.25 -8.31 9.71
C PHE A 373 2.10 -8.79 10.89
N ALA A 374 2.28 -7.92 11.87
CA ALA A 374 3.14 -8.13 13.03
C ALA A 374 4.66 -8.31 12.73
N ASP A 375 5.13 -8.06 11.50
CA ASP A 375 6.55 -7.79 11.22
C ASP A 375 6.84 -6.32 11.56
N VAL A 376 6.94 -6.02 12.85
CA VAL A 376 7.22 -4.65 13.29
C VAL A 376 8.67 -4.25 13.05
N ASN A 377 9.58 -5.20 12.81
CA ASN A 377 11.00 -4.95 12.59
C ASN A 377 11.36 -4.67 11.10
N GLY A 378 10.63 -5.24 10.15
CA GLY A 378 10.74 -5.04 8.70
C GLY A 378 11.66 -6.02 7.96
N ASP A 379 12.01 -7.16 8.57
CA ASP A 379 12.87 -8.18 7.94
C ASP A 379 12.11 -9.22 7.08
N GLY A 380 10.77 -9.13 7.06
CA GLY A 380 9.87 -9.97 6.27
C GLY A 380 9.49 -11.28 6.95
N ILE A 381 9.83 -11.49 8.23
CA ILE A 381 9.47 -12.69 8.98
C ILE A 381 9.02 -12.39 10.41
N ILE A 382 7.94 -13.03 10.85
CA ILE A 382 7.43 -12.89 12.22
C ILE A 382 8.32 -13.72 13.16
N THR A 383 9.01 -13.07 14.10
CA THR A 383 9.97 -13.70 15.02
C THR A 383 9.82 -13.22 16.48
N PRO A 384 10.55 -13.83 17.45
CA PRO A 384 10.65 -13.26 18.80
C PRO A 384 11.29 -11.86 18.87
N TYR A 385 11.98 -11.40 17.82
CA TYR A 385 12.53 -10.03 17.79
C TYR A 385 11.45 -8.96 17.62
N ASP A 386 10.33 -9.30 16.99
CA ASP A 386 9.17 -8.42 16.81
C ASP A 386 8.43 -8.17 18.13
N LYS A 387 8.18 -9.25 18.90
CA LYS A 387 7.72 -9.16 20.30
C LYS A 387 8.61 -8.25 21.13
N LEU A 388 9.93 -8.41 20.99
CA LEU A 388 10.92 -7.59 21.70
C LEU A 388 10.94 -6.14 21.21
N ALA A 389 10.64 -5.86 19.94
CA ALA A 389 10.54 -4.50 19.43
C ALA A 389 9.34 -3.74 20.05
N ILE A 390 8.19 -4.41 20.22
CA ILE A 390 7.02 -3.85 20.95
C ILE A 390 7.42 -3.52 22.39
N GLN A 391 8.03 -4.47 23.12
CA GLN A 391 8.43 -4.27 24.51
C GLN A 391 9.43 -3.12 24.66
N ASN A 392 10.44 -3.05 23.78
CA ASN A 392 11.40 -1.95 23.74
C ASN A 392 10.75 -0.60 23.41
N PHE A 393 9.73 -0.56 22.56
CA PHE A 393 8.97 0.66 22.28
C PHE A 393 8.25 1.15 23.53
N VAL A 394 7.58 0.25 24.27
CA VAL A 394 6.93 0.59 25.54
C VAL A 394 7.93 1.14 26.54
N TYR A 395 9.03 0.42 26.81
CA TYR A 395 10.12 0.91 27.70
C TYR A 395 10.66 2.30 27.31
N ALA A 396 10.74 2.60 26.01
CA ALA A 396 11.27 3.86 25.51
C ALA A 396 10.28 5.04 25.56
N LYS A 397 8.96 4.78 25.63
CA LYS A 397 7.90 5.79 25.44
C LYS A 397 6.92 5.90 26.62
N ASP A 398 6.74 4.86 27.42
CA ASP A 398 5.88 4.81 28.61
C ASP A 398 6.32 5.84 29.67
N GLY A 399 5.37 6.65 30.15
CA GLY A 399 5.64 7.76 31.07
C GLY A 399 6.43 8.94 30.47
N THR A 400 6.63 8.98 29.15
CA THR A 400 7.25 10.14 28.46
C THR A 400 6.19 11.13 27.96
N GLY A 401 6.61 12.21 27.29
CA GLY A 401 5.67 13.14 26.66
C GLY A 401 4.94 12.61 25.41
N PHE A 402 5.30 11.42 24.93
CA PHE A 402 4.59 10.70 23.86
C PHE A 402 3.39 9.91 24.38
N ASP A 403 3.52 9.37 25.60
CA ASP A 403 2.45 8.65 26.28
C ASP A 403 1.43 9.64 26.87
N ALA A 404 0.17 9.50 26.46
CA ALA A 404 -0.90 10.45 26.75
C ALA A 404 -1.34 10.47 28.22
N ASP A 405 -1.16 9.37 28.96
CA ASP A 405 -1.43 9.34 30.40
C ASP A 405 -0.22 9.75 31.26
N GLY A 406 0.99 9.72 30.66
CA GLY A 406 2.24 10.20 31.24
C GLY A 406 2.69 9.41 32.47
N SER A 407 2.20 8.19 32.66
CA SER A 407 2.36 7.42 33.89
C SER A 407 3.02 6.08 33.60
N LYS A 408 4.31 5.94 33.93
CA LYS A 408 5.06 4.70 33.74
C LYS A 408 4.34 3.47 34.34
N ASN A 409 3.67 2.69 33.50
CA ASN A 409 2.70 1.67 33.90
C ASN A 409 2.71 0.40 33.02
N GLY A 410 3.58 0.32 32.01
CA GLY A 410 3.68 -0.80 31.07
C GLY A 410 2.83 -0.68 29.81
N ARG A 411 2.23 0.49 29.55
CA ARG A 411 1.40 0.79 28.38
C ARG A 411 1.73 2.18 27.85
N VAL A 412 1.74 2.33 26.53
CA VAL A 412 1.85 3.64 25.87
C VAL A 412 0.47 4.02 25.33
N THR A 413 -0.19 5.00 25.93
CA THR A 413 -1.53 5.42 25.50
C THR A 413 -1.44 6.52 24.44
N LEU A 414 -2.18 6.39 23.32
CA LEU A 414 -2.24 7.45 22.29
C LEU A 414 -3.26 8.54 22.69
N ALA A 415 -2.96 9.80 22.39
CA ALA A 415 -3.83 10.93 22.76
C ALA A 415 -5.03 11.04 21.81
N ASN A 416 -4.83 10.74 20.54
CA ASN A 416 -5.85 10.79 19.49
C ASN A 416 -5.75 9.55 18.57
N PRO A 417 -6.16 8.35 19.04
CA PRO A 417 -6.11 7.12 18.24
C PRO A 417 -7.01 7.24 17.00
N GLY A 418 -6.40 7.50 15.84
CA GLY A 418 -7.09 7.97 14.65
C GLY A 418 -6.15 8.85 13.81
N PRO A 419 -6.02 10.15 14.09
CA PRO A 419 -4.93 10.95 13.53
C PRO A 419 -3.57 10.35 13.88
N GLU A 420 -3.36 10.03 15.16
CA GLU A 420 -2.19 9.32 15.68
C GLU A 420 -2.34 7.82 15.44
N PHE A 421 -1.21 7.17 15.18
CA PHE A 421 -1.06 5.72 15.10
C PHE A 421 0.36 5.33 15.47
N VAL A 422 0.54 4.06 15.81
CA VAL A 422 1.83 3.44 16.10
C VAL A 422 1.79 2.00 15.53
N LEU A 423 2.83 1.60 14.81
CA LEU A 423 2.99 0.27 14.20
C LEU A 423 2.89 -0.89 15.21
N TYR A 424 3.23 -0.62 16.47
CA TYR A 424 3.21 -1.58 17.57
C TYR A 424 1.82 -1.76 18.22
N ASP A 425 0.81 -0.95 17.86
CA ASP A 425 -0.60 -1.05 18.31
C ASP A 425 -1.36 -2.00 17.36
N LEU A 426 -1.14 -3.30 17.55
CA LEU A 426 -1.47 -4.37 16.59
C LEU A 426 -2.94 -4.79 16.67
N ASP A 427 -3.60 -4.61 17.82
CA ASP A 427 -5.07 -4.70 17.90
C ASP A 427 -5.76 -3.38 17.54
N SER A 428 -5.02 -2.26 17.51
CA SER A 428 -5.48 -0.90 17.23
C SER A 428 -6.53 -0.40 18.22
N ASN A 429 -6.38 -0.76 19.50
CA ASN A 429 -7.18 -0.24 20.61
C ASN A 429 -6.79 1.20 21.00
N GLY A 430 -5.69 1.73 20.44
CA GLY A 430 -5.18 3.07 20.73
C GLY A 430 -4.12 3.08 21.81
N SER A 431 -3.46 1.96 22.08
CA SER A 431 -2.38 1.85 23.05
C SER A 431 -1.48 0.65 22.75
N VAL A 432 -0.20 0.78 23.06
CA VAL A 432 0.77 -0.33 22.94
C VAL A 432 1.01 -0.94 24.31
N GLU A 433 0.68 -2.21 24.50
CA GLU A 433 0.70 -2.89 25.81
C GLU A 433 0.95 -4.42 25.71
N PRO A 434 1.09 -5.18 26.81
CA PRO A 434 1.38 -6.63 26.76
C PRO A 434 0.33 -7.50 26.06
N ASP A 435 -0.83 -6.95 25.70
CA ASP A 435 -1.87 -7.65 24.92
C ASP A 435 -1.60 -7.60 23.40
N ASP A 436 -0.79 -6.67 22.88
CA ASP A 436 -0.35 -6.70 21.47
C ASP A 436 0.46 -7.96 21.12
N HIS A 437 1.01 -8.64 22.13
CA HIS A 437 1.72 -9.91 21.93
C HIS A 437 0.80 -11.08 21.55
N TRP A 438 -0.52 -10.96 21.70
CA TRP A 438 -1.48 -12.03 21.38
C TRP A 438 -1.55 -12.39 19.89
N VAL A 439 -1.21 -11.45 18.98
CA VAL A 439 -1.24 -11.70 17.53
C VAL A 439 -0.18 -12.71 17.08
N TYR A 440 0.90 -12.84 17.85
CA TYR A 440 1.98 -13.80 17.63
C TYR A 440 1.69 -15.18 18.24
N GLY A 441 0.42 -15.48 18.53
CA GLY A 441 0.01 -16.62 19.33
C GLY A 441 -0.01 -16.34 20.83
N HIS A 442 -0.26 -17.38 21.62
CA HIS A 442 -0.51 -17.24 23.04
C HIS A 442 0.71 -16.65 23.78
N ARG A 443 0.61 -15.49 24.44
CA ARG A 443 1.81 -14.81 24.99
C ARG A 443 2.56 -15.59 26.07
N ALA A 444 1.87 -16.49 26.78
CA ALA A 444 2.48 -17.41 27.74
C ALA A 444 3.11 -18.67 27.11
N ASP A 445 3.03 -18.87 25.80
CA ASP A 445 3.80 -19.90 25.06
C ASP A 445 5.22 -19.38 24.85
N LEU A 446 6.09 -19.69 25.81
CA LEU A 446 7.46 -19.19 25.89
C LEU A 446 8.48 -20.19 25.31
N ASP A 447 8.08 -21.44 25.05
CA ASP A 447 8.89 -22.40 24.29
C ASP A 447 8.55 -22.42 22.78
N GLY A 448 7.47 -21.76 22.37
CA GLY A 448 7.06 -21.61 20.98
C GLY A 448 6.47 -22.88 20.38
N SER A 449 5.93 -23.77 21.22
CA SER A 449 5.38 -25.07 20.79
C SER A 449 3.98 -24.98 20.18
N GLY A 450 3.30 -23.85 20.32
CA GLY A 450 1.88 -23.66 20.00
C GLY A 450 0.94 -24.25 21.06
N THR A 451 1.45 -24.67 22.22
CA THR A 451 0.65 -25.32 23.28
C THR A 451 1.15 -24.98 24.67
N LEU A 452 0.23 -24.58 25.55
CA LEU A 452 0.57 -24.27 26.94
C LEU A 452 0.83 -25.52 27.77
N THR A 453 2.03 -25.60 28.33
CA THR A 453 2.47 -26.73 29.15
C THR A 453 3.26 -26.27 30.38
N ILE A 454 3.63 -27.23 31.22
CA ILE A 454 4.55 -26.97 32.34
C ILE A 454 5.94 -26.48 31.88
N PHE A 455 6.31 -26.69 30.61
CA PHE A 455 7.59 -26.20 30.07
C PHE A 455 7.60 -24.66 29.95
N ASP A 456 6.47 -24.03 29.67
CA ASP A 456 6.33 -22.56 29.66
C ASP A 456 6.53 -21.95 31.04
N TYR A 457 5.96 -22.56 32.08
CA TYR A 457 6.22 -22.18 33.48
C TYR A 457 7.70 -22.33 33.85
N ILE A 458 8.38 -23.34 33.33
CA ILE A 458 9.83 -23.55 33.54
C ILE A 458 10.64 -22.52 32.75
N ALA A 459 10.23 -22.18 31.53
CA ALA A 459 10.84 -21.13 30.71
C ALA A 459 10.71 -19.76 31.40
N PHE A 460 9.48 -19.37 31.78
CA PHE A 460 9.22 -18.15 32.56
C PHE A 460 10.07 -18.09 33.83
N GLY A 461 10.05 -19.14 34.65
CA GLY A 461 10.87 -19.20 35.88
C GLY A 461 12.38 -19.13 35.63
N THR A 462 12.84 -19.57 34.45
CA THR A 462 14.24 -19.47 34.02
C THR A 462 14.59 -18.03 33.62
N TYR A 463 13.79 -17.41 32.73
CA TYR A 463 13.95 -16.01 32.33
C TYR A 463 13.88 -15.06 33.54
N TYR A 464 12.89 -15.26 34.41
CA TYR A 464 12.72 -14.47 35.65
C TYR A 464 13.93 -14.65 36.58
N GLY A 465 14.39 -15.88 36.78
CA GLY A 465 15.58 -16.17 37.59
C GLY A 465 16.89 -15.64 37.00
N MET A 466 16.92 -15.35 35.70
CA MET A 466 18.03 -14.71 34.99
C MET A 466 17.93 -13.18 34.93
N ASN A 467 16.83 -12.59 35.41
CA ASN A 467 16.50 -11.17 35.22
C ASN A 467 16.43 -10.78 33.73
N ASP A 468 15.85 -11.64 32.90
CA ASP A 468 15.65 -11.44 31.47
C ASP A 468 14.35 -10.68 31.21
N GLN A 469 14.36 -9.71 30.29
CA GLN A 469 13.19 -8.91 29.90
C GLN A 469 12.04 -9.75 29.35
N ILE A 470 12.30 -10.96 28.81
CA ILE A 470 11.24 -11.90 28.39
C ILE A 470 10.33 -12.31 29.56
N ALA A 471 10.78 -12.17 30.81
CA ALA A 471 9.97 -12.42 32.00
C ALA A 471 9.19 -11.20 32.52
N ASP A 472 9.38 -10.01 31.94
CA ASP A 472 8.58 -8.84 32.28
C ASP A 472 7.26 -8.93 31.51
N PHE A 473 6.23 -9.40 32.20
CA PHE A 473 4.89 -9.62 31.65
C PHE A 473 3.96 -8.43 31.89
N THR A 474 4.46 -7.38 32.56
CA THR A 474 3.75 -6.12 32.78
C THR A 474 4.31 -4.95 31.96
N PHE A 475 5.51 -5.08 31.39
CA PHE A 475 6.28 -4.06 30.65
C PHE A 475 6.67 -2.82 31.48
N ASP A 476 6.73 -2.91 32.81
CA ASP A 476 7.05 -1.78 33.69
C ASP A 476 8.57 -1.60 33.96
N GLU A 477 9.41 -2.47 33.38
CA GLU A 477 10.86 -2.63 33.63
C GLU A 477 11.22 -3.20 35.03
N ILE A 478 10.25 -3.67 35.83
CA ILE A 478 10.45 -4.09 37.22
C ILE A 478 10.03 -5.55 37.42
N LEU A 479 10.92 -6.50 37.15
CA LEU A 479 10.69 -7.91 37.45
C LEU A 479 10.36 -8.16 38.94
N ASN A 480 9.08 -8.46 39.21
CA ASN A 480 8.52 -8.58 40.53
C ASN A 480 7.39 -9.66 40.62
N VAL A 481 6.59 -9.65 41.69
CA VAL A 481 5.51 -10.63 41.87
C VAL A 481 4.33 -10.41 40.91
N PHE A 482 4.16 -9.21 40.38
CA PHE A 482 3.10 -8.90 39.42
C PHE A 482 3.34 -9.58 38.06
N ASP A 483 4.57 -9.78 37.63
CA ASP A 483 4.89 -10.59 36.43
C ASP A 483 4.44 -12.05 36.58
N TYR A 484 4.69 -12.66 37.73
CA TYR A 484 4.18 -14.02 38.03
C TYR A 484 2.66 -14.08 37.95
N ILE A 485 1.96 -13.02 38.36
CA ILE A 485 0.51 -12.92 38.28
C ILE A 485 0.06 -12.68 36.83
N ALA A 486 0.74 -11.82 36.07
CA ALA A 486 0.44 -11.51 34.68
C ALA A 486 0.68 -12.71 33.75
N PHE A 487 1.79 -13.44 33.93
CA PHE A 487 2.07 -14.72 33.30
C PHE A 487 1.02 -15.77 33.68
N GLY A 488 0.73 -15.92 34.98
CA GLY A 488 -0.26 -16.90 35.47
C GLY A 488 -1.67 -16.64 34.95
N ASN A 489 -2.08 -15.37 34.86
CA ASN A 489 -3.34 -14.95 34.27
C ASN A 489 -3.36 -15.25 32.77
N ALA A 490 -2.30 -14.90 32.04
CA ALA A 490 -2.18 -15.18 30.61
C ALA A 490 -2.30 -16.68 30.33
N TYR A 491 -1.51 -17.51 31.02
CA TYR A 491 -1.54 -18.98 30.88
C TYR A 491 -2.92 -19.62 31.15
N SER A 492 -3.83 -18.91 31.83
CA SER A 492 -5.15 -19.43 32.20
C SER A 492 -6.29 -19.10 31.23
N GLN A 493 -6.00 -18.34 30.17
CA GLN A 493 -6.96 -17.99 29.10
C GLN A 493 -7.04 -19.10 28.04
#